data_AF-A0A381EKS6-F1
#
_entry.id   AF-A0A381EKS6-F1
#
_cell.length_a   1.000
_cell.length_b   1.000
_cell.length_c   1.000
_cell.angle_alpha   90.00
_cell.angle_beta   90.00
_cell.angle_gamma   90.00
#
_symmetry.space_group_name_H-M   'P 1'
#
loop_
_entity.id
_entity.type
_entity.pdbx_description
1 polymer ?
#
loop_
_entity_poly.entity_id
_entity_poly.type
_entity_poly.pdbx_seq_one_letter_code
_entity_poly.pdbx_strand_id
1 'polypeptide(L)' 'MIILIGGESHTGKTLLAQRLLEIYHYPYMSLDHLKMGFIKGLENSPFSVEEDSKITAFL' A
#
# COMPACT_ATOMS: atom_id res chain seq x y z
N MET A 1 9.95 16.20 -5.11
CA MET A 1 9.02 16.50 -4.00
C MET A 1 8.56 15.17 -3.41
N ILE A 2 8.52 15.03 -2.09
CA ILE A 2 8.04 13.82 -1.42
C ILE A 2 6.83 14.24 -0.58
N ILE A 3 5.71 13.54 -0.76
CA ILE A 3 4.46 13.79 -0.02
C ILE A 3 4.20 12.56 0.83
N LEU A 4 4.13 12.74 2.15
CA LEU A 4 3.77 11.68 3.09
C LEU A 4 2.28 11.80 3.42
N ILE A 5 1.52 10.73 3.16
CA ILE A 5 0.08 10.67 3.44
C ILE A 5 -0.14 9.67 4.59
N GLY A 6 -0.41 10.19 5.78
CA GLY A 6 -0.71 9.41 6.99
C GLY A 6 -2.17 9.51 7.42
N GLY A 7 -2.61 8.62 8.31
CA GLY A 7 -3.93 8.65 8.94
C GLY A 7 -4.53 7.27 9.21
N GLU A 8 -5.52 7.23 10.10
CA GLU A 8 -6.29 6.04 10.50
C GLU A 8 -6.92 5.31 9.30
N SER A 9 -7.28 4.03 9.46
CA SER A 9 -7.93 3.26 8.39
C SER A 9 -9.22 3.95 7.89
N HIS A 10 -9.57 3.76 6.61
CA HIS A 10 -10.76 4.32 5.98
C HIS A 10 -10.90 5.86 5.95
N THR A 11 -9.82 6.61 6.18
CA THR A 11 -9.80 8.09 6.11
C THR A 11 -9.62 8.69 4.69
N GLY A 12 -9.56 7.86 3.64
CA GLY A 12 -9.45 8.33 2.25
C GLY A 12 -8.02 8.56 1.74
N LYS A 13 -6.99 8.12 2.47
CA LYS A 13 -5.57 8.23 2.08
C LYS A 13 -5.27 7.72 0.68
N THR A 14 -5.75 6.53 0.35
CA THR A 14 -5.53 5.89 -0.96
C THR A 14 -6.19 6.69 -2.08
N LEU A 15 -7.39 7.23 -1.84
CA LEU A 15 -8.08 8.07 -2.81
C LEU A 15 -7.29 9.36 -3.09
N LEU A 16 -6.76 10.00 -2.05
CA LEU A 16 -5.90 11.18 -2.21
C LEU A 16 -4.65 10.87 -3.04
N ALA A 17 -3.96 9.75 -2.74
CA ALA A 17 -2.78 9.32 -3.48
C ALA A 17 -3.09 9.06 -4.96
N GLN A 18 -4.22 8.41 -5.26
CA GLN A 18 -4.67 8.16 -6.63
C GLN A 18 -4.99 9.46 -7.38
N ARG A 19 -5.65 10.42 -6.74
CA ARG A 19 -5.92 11.73 -7.35
C ARG A 19 -4.64 12.50 -7.68
N LEU A 20 -3.64 12.42 -6.81
CA LEU A 20 -2.32 13.03 -7.07
C LEU A 20 -1.64 12.39 -8.29
N LEU A 21 -1.78 11.08 -8.46
CA LEU A 21 -1.31 10.38 -9.66
C LEU A 21 -2.08 10.83 -10.91
N GLU A 22 -3.42 10.86 -10.86
CA GLU A 22 -4.25 11.18 -12.03
C GLU A 22 -4.06 12.62 -12.53
N ILE A 23 -4.03 13.59 -11.60
CA ILE A 23 -4.03 15.02 -11.95
C ILE A 23 -2.60 15.50 -12.18
N TYR A 24 -1.67 15.11 -11.31
CA TYR A 24 -0.31 15.65 -11.28
C TYR A 24 0.75 14.65 -11.75
N HIS A 25 0.36 13.42 -12.11
CA HIS A 25 1.29 12.37 -12.54
C HIS A 25 2.36 12.06 -11.48
N TYR A 26 2.01 12.24 -10.20
CA TYR A 26 2.90 11.89 -9.10
C TYR A 26 2.75 10.40 -8.78
N PRO A 27 3.78 9.57 -9.05
CA PRO A 27 3.72 8.17 -8.67
C PRO A 27 3.60 8.06 -7.15
N TYR A 28 2.78 7.13 -6.69
CA TYR A 28 2.60 6.85 -5.27
C TYR A 28 2.95 5.40 -4.97
N MET A 29 3.40 5.18 -3.74
CA MET A 29 3.62 3.86 -3.18
C MET A 29 2.75 3.75 -1.93
N SER A 30 1.86 2.76 -1.89
CA SER A 30 0.99 2.50 -0.75
C SER A 30 1.46 1.26 -0.01
N LEU A 31 1.55 1.34 1.32
CA LEU A 31 1.84 0.18 2.17
C LEU A 31 0.80 -0.93 1.97
N ASP A 32 -0.47 -0.58 1.84
CA ASP A 32 -1.54 -1.56 1.63
C ASP A 32 -1.39 -2.29 0.28
N HIS A 33 -1.08 -1.54 -0.79
CA HIS A 33 -0.83 -2.16 -2.09
C HIS A 33 0.44 -3.02 -2.09
N LEU A 34 1.47 -2.60 -1.36
CA LEU A 34 2.68 -3.39 -1.20
C LEU A 34 2.38 -4.71 -0.46
N LYS A 35 1.63 -4.66 0.65
CA LYS A 35 1.16 -5.86 1.36
C LYS A 35 0.39 -6.81 0.43
N MET A 36 -0.57 -6.28 -0.33
CA MET A 36 -1.33 -7.10 -1.29
C MET A 36 -0.44 -7.69 -2.39
N GLY A 37 0.57 -6.95 -2.83
CA GLY A 37 1.59 -7.42 -3.78
C GLY A 37 2.41 -8.59 -3.25
N PHE A 38 2.80 -8.58 -1.97
CA PHE A 38 3.50 -9.71 -1.35
C PHE A 38 2.63 -10.96 -1.27
N ILE A 39 1.33 -10.82 -0.99
CA ILE A 39 0.42 -11.95 -0.84
C ILE A 39 0.02 -12.55 -2.20
N LYS A 40 -0.27 -11.71 -3.20
CA LYS A 40 -0.89 -12.13 -4.46
C LYS A 40 -0.02 -11.99 -5.70
N GLY A 41 1.05 -11.19 -5.63
CA GLY A 41 1.94 -10.90 -6.76
C GLY A 41 3.12 -11.86 -6.90
N LEU A 42 3.34 -12.73 -5.91
CA LEU A 42 4.43 -13.71 -5.90
C LEU A 42 3.88 -15.11 -6.16
N GLU A 43 4.50 -15.83 -7.10
CA GLU A 43 4.15 -17.24 -7.42
C GLU A 43 4.32 -18.15 -6.20
N ASN A 44 5.35 -17.87 -5.38
CA ASN A 44 5.57 -18.49 -4.08
C ASN A 44 5.50 -17.41 -3.00
N SER A 45 4.28 -17.01 -2.63
CA SER A 45 4.12 -15.98 -1.61
C SER A 45 4.70 -16.45 -0.26
N PRO A 46 5.56 -15.64 0.39
CA PRO A 46 6.11 -15.95 1.70
C PRO A 46 5.09 -15.78 2.84
N PHE A 47 3.90 -15.21 2.56
CA PHE A 47 2.88 -14.92 3.56
C PHE A 47 1.48 -15.27 3.04
N SER A 48 0.67 -15.92 3.88
CA SER A 48 -0.76 -16.11 3.64
C SER A 48 -1.54 -14.81 3.91
N VAL A 49 -2.76 -14.73 3.36
CA VAL A 49 -3.72 -13.63 3.61
C VAL A 49 -3.99 -13.43 5.10
N GLU A 50 -3.99 -14.52 5.88
CA GLU A 50 -4.26 -14.49 7.32
C GLU A 50 -3.06 -13.99 8.16
N GLU A 51 -1.89 -13.82 7.54
CA GLU A 51 -0.64 -13.47 8.22
C GLU A 51 -0.32 -11.97 8.15
N ASP A 52 -1.34 -11.10 8.15
CA ASP A 52 -1.16 -9.63 8.04
C ASP A 52 -0.21 -9.06 9.11
N SER A 53 -0.26 -9.59 10.34
CA SER A 53 0.67 -9.19 11.40
C SER A 53 2.13 -9.49 11.07
N LYS A 54 2.42 -10.63 10.41
CA LYS A 54 3.79 -10.98 9.98
C LYS A 54 4.27 -10.10 8.85
N ILE A 55 3.39 -9.79 7.90
CA ILE A 55 3.69 -8.87 6.79
C ILE A 55 3.95 -7.47 7.34
N THR A 56 3.13 -7.02 8.29
CA THR A 56 3.30 -5.70 8.95
C THR A 56 4.62 -5.62 9.71
N ALA A 57 5.10 -6.70 10.32
CA ALA A 57 6.39 -6.72 11.00
C ALA A 57 7.60 -6.74 10.04
N PHE A 58 7.38 -7.17 8.79
CA PHE A 58 8.41 -7.22 7.76
C PHE A 58 8.62 -5.86 7.05
N LEU A 59 7.56 -5.06 6.93
CA LEU A 59 7.54 -3.74 6.29
C LEU A 59 7.94 -2.63 7.26
#